data_AF-A0AAD7Q7I4-F1
#
_entry.id   AF-A0AAD7Q7I4-F1
#
_cell.length_a   1.000
_cell.length_b   1.000
_cell.length_c   1.000
_cell.angle_alpha   90.00
_cell.angle_beta   90.00
_cell.angle_gamma   90.00
#
_symmetry.space_group_name_H-M   'P 1'
#
loop_
_entity.id
_entity.type
_entity.pdbx_description
1 polymer ?
#
loop_
_entity_poly.entity_id
_entity_poly.type
_entity_poly.pdbx_seq_one_letter_code
_entity_poly.pdbx_strand_id
1 'polypeptide(L)'
;MAKPIPRTSSCRNGRISSRKNACRIPKGVIHVQASFNNTVVTVTNVRGWVISWSSVGTCGFKGTRRGTPFATQTAAGNAIRTVADQGMQRAEVMIKGPGLGRDAALRAIRRSGLYDKQRFHS
;
A
#
# COMPACT_ATOMS: atom_id res chain seq x y z
N MET A 1 -20.38 37.28 17.94
CA MET A 1 -19.62 36.79 16.77
C MET A 1 -18.94 35.49 17.16
N ALA A 2 -19.27 34.39 16.47
CA ALA A 2 -18.91 33.03 16.88
C ALA A 2 -17.39 32.77 16.70
N LYS A 3 -16.78 32.14 17.72
CA LYS A 3 -15.41 31.63 17.65
C LYS A 3 -15.36 30.43 16.68
N PRO A 4 -14.34 30.31 15.82
CA PRO A 4 -14.22 29.16 14.92
C PRO A 4 -14.00 27.86 15.72
N ILE A 5 -14.78 26.83 15.39
CA ILE A 5 -14.67 25.49 15.99
C ILE A 5 -13.43 24.80 15.39
N PRO A 6 -12.44 24.37 16.19
CA PRO A 6 -11.31 23.60 15.68
C PRO A 6 -11.82 22.26 15.16
N ARG A 7 -11.63 21.99 13.86
CA ARG A 7 -11.86 20.66 13.28
C ARG A 7 -10.71 19.73 13.66
N THR A 8 -10.71 19.28 14.91
CA THR A 8 -9.88 18.14 15.32
C THR A 8 -10.69 16.86 15.18
N SER A 9 -10.23 15.96 14.30
CA SER A 9 -10.48 14.51 14.36
C SER A 9 -9.50 13.84 13.40
N SER A 10 -8.47 13.16 13.91
CA SER A 10 -8.47 11.74 14.34
C SER A 10 -7.68 10.95 13.30
N CYS A 11 -6.66 10.14 13.56
CA CYS A 11 -6.07 9.66 14.80
C CYS A 11 -4.55 9.79 14.64
N ARG A 12 -3.84 10.10 15.73
CA ARG A 12 -2.44 9.68 15.81
C ARG A 12 -2.46 8.16 15.66
N ASN A 13 -1.98 7.64 14.52
CA ASN A 13 -1.58 6.25 14.43
C ASN A 13 -0.43 6.09 15.42
N GLY A 14 -0.77 5.86 16.69
CA GLY A 14 0.14 5.30 17.67
C GLY A 14 0.59 3.99 17.05
N ARG A 15 1.78 4.00 16.43
CA ARG A 15 2.44 2.78 16.00
C ARG A 15 2.75 2.06 17.31
N ILE A 16 1.84 1.16 17.71
CA ILE A 16 2.10 0.16 18.73
C ILE A 16 3.42 -0.46 18.30
N SER A 17 4.46 -0.12 19.06
CA SER A 17 5.82 -0.59 18.90
C SER A 17 5.85 -2.06 19.31
N SER A 18 5.26 -2.92 18.46
CA SER A 18 5.39 -4.35 18.61
C SER A 18 6.80 -4.71 18.16
N ARG A 19 7.63 -5.01 19.17
CA ARG A 19 8.97 -5.60 19.13
C ARG A 19 9.38 -6.05 17.73
N LYS A 20 10.24 -5.26 17.10
CA LYS A 20 10.79 -5.48 15.76
C LYS A 20 11.80 -6.64 15.83
N ASN A 21 11.31 -7.84 16.09
CA ASN A 21 11.94 -9.04 15.54
C ASN A 21 11.79 -8.91 14.03
N ALA A 22 12.77 -8.25 13.42
CA ALA A 22 12.87 -8.10 11.98
C ALA A 22 13.17 -9.49 11.41
N CYS A 23 12.17 -10.35 11.35
CA CYS A 23 12.21 -11.52 10.49
C CYS A 23 12.42 -10.98 9.08
N ARG A 24 13.66 -11.12 8.59
CA ARG A 24 14.03 -10.77 7.23
C ARG A 24 13.37 -11.81 6.33
N ILE A 25 12.21 -11.48 5.78
CA ILE A 25 11.56 -12.35 4.83
C ILE A 25 12.12 -12.00 3.45
N PRO A 26 12.82 -12.90 2.75
CA PRO A 26 13.41 -12.59 1.45
C PRO A 26 12.36 -12.58 0.32
N LYS A 27 11.27 -13.34 0.48
CA LYS A 27 10.23 -13.56 -0.54
C LYS A 27 8.83 -13.27 -0.01
N GLY A 28 8.05 -12.50 -0.75
CA GLY A 28 6.70 -12.09 -0.36
C GLY A 28 5.70 -12.07 -1.51
N VAL A 29 4.49 -11.65 -1.17
CA VAL A 29 3.43 -11.39 -2.12
C VAL A 29 2.83 -10.02 -1.86
N ILE A 30 2.66 -9.23 -2.91
CA ILE A 30 2.03 -7.91 -2.89
C ILE A 30 0.63 -8.07 -3.48
N HIS A 31 -0.37 -7.86 -2.64
CA HIS A 31 -1.76 -7.81 -3.04
C HIS A 31 -2.15 -6.37 -3.37
N VAL A 32 -2.57 -6.14 -4.61
CA VAL A 32 -3.14 -4.88 -5.06
C VAL A 32 -4.64 -5.09 -5.28
N GLN A 33 -5.44 -4.47 -4.43
CA GLN A 33 -6.89 -4.40 -4.63
C GLN A 33 -7.21 -3.08 -5.32
N ALA A 34 -7.57 -3.15 -6.60
CA ALA A 34 -7.91 -2.01 -7.42
C ALA A 34 -9.43 -1.92 -7.60
N SER A 35 -10.06 -1.03 -6.82
CA SER A 35 -11.45 -0.61 -7.03
C SER A 35 -11.49 0.72 -7.77
N PHE A 36 -12.67 1.14 -8.24
CA PHE A 36 -12.86 2.42 -8.92
C PHE A 36 -12.57 3.62 -8.01
N ASN A 37 -12.86 3.51 -6.72
CA ASN A 37 -12.81 4.62 -5.77
C ASN A 37 -11.62 4.55 -4.80
N ASN A 38 -10.91 3.41 -4.76
CA ASN A 38 -9.82 3.19 -3.82
C ASN A 38 -8.87 2.09 -4.31
N THR A 39 -7.58 2.26 -4.02
CA THR A 39 -6.59 1.20 -4.14
C THR A 39 -5.94 0.91 -2.80
N VAL A 40 -5.81 -0.38 -2.49
CA VAL A 40 -5.17 -0.87 -1.28
C VAL A 40 -4.04 -1.79 -1.70
N VAL A 41 -2.84 -1.51 -1.19
CA VAL A 41 -1.64 -2.30 -1.40
C VAL A 41 -1.29 -2.96 -0.08
N THR A 42 -1.31 -4.29 -0.06
CA THR A 42 -0.98 -5.09 1.11
C THR A 42 0.20 -5.96 0.78
N VAL A 43 1.19 -6.02 1.66
CA VAL A 43 2.35 -6.89 1.51
C VAL A 43 2.28 -7.99 2.54
N THR A 44 2.36 -9.23 2.05
CA THR A 44 2.21 -10.44 2.85
C THR A 44 3.39 -11.37 2.63
N ASN A 45 3.61 -12.25 3.60
CA ASN A 45 4.45 -13.43 3.43
C ASN A 45 3.75 -14.49 2.58
N VAL A 46 4.51 -15.49 2.14
CA VAL A 46 3.97 -16.69 1.46
C VAL A 46 2.95 -17.43 2.34
N ARG A 47 3.10 -17.33 3.68
CA ARG A 47 2.15 -17.90 4.66
C ARG A 47 0.86 -17.09 4.82
N GLY A 48 0.72 -15.94 4.15
CA GLY A 48 -0.45 -15.07 4.25
C GLY A 48 -0.43 -14.06 5.41
N TRP A 49 0.67 -13.95 6.16
CA TRP A 49 0.78 -12.95 7.22
C TRP A 49 1.09 -11.58 6.63
N VAL A 50 0.29 -10.58 7.02
CA VAL A 50 0.46 -9.18 6.57
C VAL A 50 1.62 -8.55 7.32
N ILE A 51 2.55 -7.98 6.56
CA ILE A 51 3.73 -7.30 7.11
C ILE A 51 3.46 -5.79 7.17
N SER A 52 2.98 -5.23 6.06
CA SER A 52 2.57 -3.85 5.96
C SER A 52 1.44 -3.70 4.95
N TRP A 53 0.68 -2.64 5.11
CA TRP A 53 -0.35 -2.26 4.16
C TRP A 53 -0.40 -0.75 4.07
N SER A 54 -0.80 -0.27 2.90
CA SER A 54 -1.00 1.14 2.62
C SER A 54 -2.18 1.29 1.70
N SER A 55 -2.95 2.35 1.89
CA SER A 55 -4.06 2.68 1.02
C SER A 55 -3.97 4.14 0.61
N VAL A 56 -4.66 4.48 -0.46
CA VAL A 56 -4.77 5.86 -0.91
C VAL A 56 -5.34 6.77 0.20
N GLY A 57 -6.27 6.27 1.01
CA GLY A 57 -6.81 7.00 2.15
C GLY A 57 -5.76 7.24 3.26
N THR A 58 -4.90 6.25 3.53
CA THR A 58 -3.83 6.35 4.54
C THR A 58 -2.78 7.41 4.16
N CYS A 59 -2.59 7.64 2.85
CA CYS A 59 -1.69 8.66 2.33
C CYS A 59 -2.29 10.09 2.34
N GLY A 60 -3.50 10.28 2.86
CA GLY A 60 -4.13 11.60 2.99
C GLY A 60 -4.93 12.08 1.78
N PHE A 61 -5.10 11.25 0.75
CA PHE A 61 -5.95 11.59 -0.39
C PHE A 61 -7.43 11.41 -0.03
N LYS A 62 -8.23 12.44 -0.29
CA LYS A 62 -9.68 12.49 0.01
C LYS A 62 -10.50 12.81 -1.25
N GLY A 63 -11.78 12.44 -1.22
CA GLY A 63 -12.74 12.72 -2.30
C GLY A 63 -12.35 12.08 -3.63
N THR A 64 -12.57 12.82 -4.73
CA THR A 64 -12.30 12.38 -6.12
C THR A 64 -10.83 12.06 -6.39
N ARG A 65 -9.90 12.63 -5.60
CA ARG A 65 -8.47 12.39 -5.75
C ARG A 65 -8.07 10.94 -5.42
N ARG A 66 -8.94 10.16 -4.75
CA ARG A 66 -8.66 8.77 -4.37
C ARG A 66 -8.57 7.79 -5.53
N GLY A 67 -9.30 8.04 -6.62
CA GLY A 67 -9.27 7.20 -7.83
C GLY A 67 -8.11 7.53 -8.77
N THR A 68 -7.30 8.55 -8.46
CA THR A 68 -6.23 8.99 -9.37
C THR A 68 -5.04 8.02 -9.38
N PRO A 69 -4.37 7.84 -10.53
CA PRO A 69 -3.19 7.00 -10.62
C PRO A 69 -2.03 7.54 -9.75
N PHE A 70 -1.93 8.86 -9.62
CA PHE A 70 -0.93 9.51 -8.77
C PHE A 70 -1.06 9.10 -7.31
N ALA A 71 -2.28 9.11 -6.79
CA ALA A 71 -2.53 8.70 -5.41
C ALA A 71 -2.19 7.22 -5.17
N THR A 72 -2.46 6.37 -6.16
CA THR A 72 -2.10 4.95 -6.12
C THR A 72 -0.58 4.74 -6.13
N GLN A 73 0.14 5.51 -6.94
CA GLN A 73 1.61 5.47 -7.00
C GLN A 73 2.22 5.83 -5.64
N THR A 74 1.71 6.87 -4.98
CA THR A 74 2.17 7.26 -3.64
C THR A 74 1.88 6.17 -2.60
N ALA A 75 0.69 5.56 -2.64
CA ALA A 75 0.33 4.47 -1.73
C ALA A 75 1.22 3.24 -1.91
N ALA A 76 1.47 2.82 -3.15
CA ALA A 76 2.37 1.72 -3.48
C ALA A 76 3.80 2.03 -3.04
N GLY A 77 4.32 3.23 -3.30
CA GLY A 77 5.65 3.65 -2.87
C GLY A 77 5.83 3.61 -1.35
N ASN A 78 4.82 4.04 -0.59
CA ASN A 78 4.85 3.96 0.87
C ASN A 78 4.89 2.52 1.39
N ALA A 79 4.08 1.62 0.83
CA ALA A 79 4.12 0.20 1.20
C ALA A 79 5.48 -0.42 0.89
N ILE A 80 5.99 -0.19 -0.32
CA ILE A 80 7.29 -0.70 -0.77
C ILE A 80 8.42 -0.21 0.13
N ARG A 81 8.42 1.07 0.51
CA ARG A 81 9.48 1.63 1.36
C ARG A 81 9.56 0.92 2.71
N THR A 82 8.41 0.67 3.36
CA THR A 82 8.37 -0.07 4.63
C THR A 82 8.88 -1.51 4.52
N VAL A 83 8.78 -2.09 3.33
CA VAL A 83 9.14 -3.47 3.01
C VAL A 83 10.61 -3.59 2.63
N ALA A 84 11.14 -2.58 1.92
CA ALA A 84 12.57 -2.45 1.67
C ALA A 84 13.35 -2.36 2.99
N ASP A 85 12.82 -1.61 3.98
CA ASP A 85 13.39 -1.53 5.33
C ASP A 85 13.42 -2.89 6.06
N GLN A 86 12.58 -3.84 5.66
CA GLN A 86 12.51 -5.20 6.22
C GLN A 86 13.37 -6.21 5.46
N GLY A 87 13.96 -5.82 4.33
CA GLY A 87 14.87 -6.64 3.55
C GLY A 87 14.20 -7.64 2.61
N MET A 88 12.96 -7.40 2.17
CA MET A 88 12.39 -8.19 1.07
C MET A 88 13.13 -7.92 -0.23
N GLN A 89 13.48 -8.98 -0.96
CA GLN A 89 14.20 -8.88 -2.23
C GLN A 89 13.31 -9.21 -3.43
N ARG A 90 12.38 -10.16 -3.28
CA ARG A 90 11.49 -10.60 -4.35
C ARG A 90 10.06 -10.65 -3.87
N ALA A 91 9.15 -10.13 -4.69
CA ALA A 91 7.73 -10.24 -4.45
C ALA A 91 6.95 -10.63 -5.71
N GLU A 92 5.97 -11.51 -5.54
CA GLU A 92 4.93 -11.76 -6.53
C GLU A 92 3.84 -10.70 -6.40
N VAL A 93 3.31 -10.20 -7.50
CA VAL A 93 2.25 -9.18 -7.50
C VAL A 93 0.94 -9.82 -7.90
N MET A 94 -0.01 -9.85 -6.97
CA MET A 94 -1.39 -10.29 -7.21
C MET A 94 -2.30 -9.08 -7.34
N ILE A 95 -2.94 -8.91 -8.50
CA ILE A 95 -3.87 -7.80 -8.72
C ILE A 95 -5.29 -8.30 -8.83
N LYS A 96 -6.18 -7.73 -8.01
CA LYS A 96 -7.63 -7.99 -8.00
C LYS A 96 -8.41 -6.74 -8.38
N GLY A 97 -9.42 -6.93 -9.23
CA GLY A 97 -10.39 -5.90 -9.60
C GLY A 97 -10.03 -5.06 -10.84
N PRO A 98 -11.03 -4.37 -11.43
CA PRO A 98 -10.90 -3.64 -12.70
C PRO A 98 -10.46 -2.17 -12.55
N GLY A 99 -10.13 -1.70 -11.34
CA GLY A 99 -9.90 -0.27 -11.09
C GLY A 99 -8.69 0.33 -11.82
N LEU A 100 -8.79 1.62 -12.14
CA LEU A 100 -7.78 2.44 -12.85
C LEU A 100 -6.38 2.44 -12.19
N GLY A 101 -6.31 2.13 -10.90
CA GLY A 101 -5.04 2.08 -10.17
C GLY A 101 -4.17 0.85 -10.43
N ARG A 102 -4.63 -0.14 -11.22
CA ARG A 102 -3.85 -1.35 -11.55
C ARG A 102 -2.50 -1.01 -12.20
N ASP A 103 -2.51 -0.23 -13.27
CA ASP A 103 -1.28 0.10 -14.00
C ASP A 103 -0.37 1.04 -13.21
N ALA A 104 -0.95 1.97 -12.47
CA ALA A 104 -0.20 2.88 -11.61
C ALA A 104 0.56 2.13 -10.50
N ALA A 105 -0.10 1.16 -9.85
CA ALA A 105 0.53 0.32 -8.84
C ALA A 105 1.66 -0.53 -9.44
N LEU A 106 1.43 -1.13 -10.61
CA LEU A 106 2.43 -1.94 -11.30
C LEU A 106 3.65 -1.11 -11.69
N ARG A 107 3.46 0.10 -12.24
CA ARG A 107 4.54 1.03 -12.57
C ARG A 107 5.37 1.40 -11.34
N ALA A 108 4.72 1.65 -10.20
CA ALA A 108 5.41 1.95 -8.95
C ALA A 108 6.26 0.77 -8.46
N ILE A 109 5.70 -0.45 -8.52
CA ILE A 109 6.40 -1.68 -8.10
C ILE A 109 7.59 -1.97 -9.03
N ARG A 110 7.41 -1.85 -10.35
CA ARG A 110 8.51 -2.02 -11.33
C ARG A 110 9.65 -1.04 -11.09
N ARG A 111 9.36 0.22 -10.78
CA ARG A 111 10.38 1.24 -10.48
C ARG A 111 11.21 0.87 -9.24
N SER A 112 10.64 0.14 -8.28
CA SER A 112 11.34 -0.24 -7.05
C SER A 112 12.24 -1.48 -7.17
N GLY A 113 12.18 -2.22 -8.28
CA GLY A 113 13.02 -3.40 -8.49
C GLY A 113 12.62 -4.65 -7.69
N LEU A 114 11.56 -4.60 -6.87
CA LEU A 114 11.09 -5.73 -6.03
C LEU A 114 10.15 -6.71 -6.74
N TYR A 115 10.17 -6.73 -8.08
CA TYR A 115 9.19 -7.44 -8.89
C TYR A 115 9.76 -8.75 -9.46
N ASP A 116 9.07 -9.87 -9.21
CA ASP A 116 9.41 -11.17 -9.80
C ASP A 116 8.37 -11.58 -10.86
N LYS A 117 7.09 -11.72 -10.46
CA LYS A 117 6.00 -12.19 -11.33
C LYS A 117 4.69 -11.47 -11.04
N GLN A 118 3.90 -11.18 -12.09
CA GLN A 118 2.54 -10.64 -11.98
C GLN A 118 1.52 -11.73 -12.23
N ARG A 119 0.54 -11.85 -11.33
CA ARG A 119 -0.60 -12.75 -11.47
C ARG A 119 -1.89 -11.94 -11.44
N PHE A 120 -2.69 -12.12 -12.49
CA PHE A 120 -3.99 -11.49 -12.61
C PHE A 120 -5.06 -12.46 -12.12
N HIS A 121 -5.83 -12.04 -11.13
CA HIS A 121 -7.12 -12.66 -10.84
C HIS A 121 -8.19 -11.74 -11.41
N SER A 122 -8.94 -12.26 -12.39
CA SER A 122 -10.17 -11.67 -12.94
C SER A 122 -11.28 -11.72 -11.91
#